data_AF-A0A2D6L8G3-F1
#
_entry.id   AF-A0A2D6L8G3-F1
#
_cell.length_a   1.000
_cell.length_b   1.000
_cell.length_c   1.000
_cell.angle_alpha   90.00
_cell.angle_beta   90.00
_cell.angle_gamma   90.00
#
_symmetry.space_group_name_H-M   'P 1'
#
loop_
_entity.id
_entity.type
_entity.pdbx_description
1 polymer ?
#
loop_
_entity_poly.entity_id
_entity_poly.type
_entity_poly.pdbx_seq_one_letter_code
_entity_poly.pdbx_strand_id
1 'polypeptide(L)'
;MEKPPKNENTPEKSEAVHERIDELRIDAPKRLGEEFNEIMLDFATKLEKRRPDCRKYRAFHQLIGSSPPEDALSGDFEGEDSIEAFFKNLVEER
;
A
#
# COMPACT_ATOMS: atom_id res chain seq x y z
N MET A 1 -21.39 -29.19 13.36
CA MET A 1 -20.04 -28.58 13.32
C MET A 1 -20.18 -27.25 12.61
N GLU A 2 -20.39 -26.20 13.38
CA GLU A 2 -20.48 -24.84 12.85
C GLU A 2 -19.07 -24.43 12.38
N LYS A 3 -18.97 -24.03 11.11
CA LYS A 3 -17.71 -23.54 10.54
C LYS A 3 -17.38 -22.21 11.21
N PRO A 4 -16.15 -21.96 11.70
CA PRO A 4 -15.80 -20.66 12.25
C PRO A 4 -15.85 -19.61 11.14
N PRO A 5 -16.17 -18.34 11.47
CA PRO A 5 -16.20 -17.27 10.48
C PRO A 5 -14.81 -17.14 9.87
N LYS A 6 -14.72 -17.29 8.53
CA LYS A 6 -13.52 -16.95 7.77
C LYS A 6 -13.35 -15.43 7.88
N ASN A 7 -12.46 -14.98 8.77
CA ASN A 7 -11.85 -13.68 8.59
C ASN A 7 -11.10 -13.74 7.24
N GLU A 8 -11.53 -12.95 6.27
CA GLU A 8 -11.03 -12.93 4.88
C GLU A 8 -9.61 -12.33 4.73
N ASN A 9 -8.80 -12.38 5.78
CA ASN A 9 -7.37 -12.07 5.76
C ASN A 9 -6.57 -13.37 5.71
N THR A 10 -6.68 -14.12 4.61
CA THR A 10 -5.77 -15.23 4.32
C THR A 10 -4.40 -14.66 3.93
N PRO A 11 -3.28 -15.24 4.41
CA PRO A 11 -1.91 -14.78 4.08
C PRO A 11 -1.66 -14.62 2.57
N GLU A 12 -2.24 -15.50 1.76
CA GLU A 12 -2.15 -15.43 0.29
C GLU A 12 -2.68 -14.12 -0.30
N LYS A 13 -3.76 -13.57 0.26
CA LYS A 13 -4.34 -12.30 -0.23
C LYS A 13 -3.48 -11.11 0.18
N SER A 14 -2.89 -11.19 1.37
CA SER A 14 -1.95 -10.23 1.93
C SER A 14 -0.64 -10.16 1.13
N GLU A 15 -0.03 -11.30 0.83
CA GLU A 15 1.18 -11.34 -0.02
C GLU A 15 0.90 -10.81 -1.43
N ALA A 16 -0.23 -11.20 -2.02
CA ALA A 16 -0.63 -10.71 -3.34
C ALA A 16 -0.89 -9.19 -3.40
N VAL A 17 -1.27 -8.56 -2.29
CA VAL A 17 -1.38 -7.08 -2.22
C VAL A 17 0.00 -6.44 -2.35
N HIS A 18 0.99 -6.95 -1.64
CA HIS A 18 2.35 -6.39 -1.68
C HIS A 18 3.01 -6.55 -3.03
N GLU A 19 2.86 -7.73 -3.67
CA GLU A 19 3.36 -7.94 -5.03
C GLU A 19 2.76 -6.94 -6.03
N ARG A 20 1.43 -6.73 -5.95
CA ARG A 20 0.74 -5.76 -6.81
C ARG A 20 1.20 -4.32 -6.55
N ILE A 21 1.42 -3.94 -5.29
CA ILE A 21 1.96 -2.62 -4.95
C ILE A 21 3.36 -2.43 -5.56
N ASP A 22 4.24 -3.44 -5.50
CA ASP A 22 5.58 -3.36 -6.10
C ASP A 22 5.51 -3.19 -7.62
N GLU A 23 4.65 -3.96 -8.31
CA GLU A 23 4.43 -3.81 -9.75
C GLU A 23 3.95 -2.40 -10.12
N LEU A 24 2.90 -1.92 -9.44
CA LEU A 24 2.35 -0.59 -9.71
C LEU A 24 3.35 0.52 -9.40
N ARG A 25 4.15 0.38 -8.34
CA ARG A 25 5.20 1.35 -7.99
C ARG A 25 6.30 1.44 -9.04
N ILE A 26 6.60 0.35 -9.76
CA ILE A 26 7.55 0.36 -10.88
C ILE A 26 6.99 1.13 -12.08
N ASP A 27 5.68 1.07 -12.32
CA ASP A 27 5.04 1.74 -13.46
C ASP A 27 4.66 3.20 -13.19
N ALA A 28 4.29 3.54 -11.95
CA ALA A 28 3.92 4.89 -11.54
C ALA A 28 4.91 6.00 -11.96
N PRO A 29 6.25 5.88 -11.77
CA PRO A 29 7.19 6.92 -12.19
C PRO A 29 7.27 7.06 -13.71
N LYS A 30 6.96 6.02 -14.50
CA LYS A 30 6.91 6.10 -15.97
C LYS A 30 5.75 6.99 -16.45
N ARG A 31 4.70 7.10 -15.63
CA ARG A 31 3.51 7.92 -15.91
C ARG A 31 3.63 9.33 -15.35
N LEU A 32 4.14 9.46 -14.12
CA LEU A 32 4.17 10.71 -13.37
C LEU A 32 5.45 11.52 -13.58
N GLY A 33 6.54 10.89 -14.03
CA GLY A 33 7.82 11.56 -14.26
C GLY A 33 8.33 12.25 -12.99
N GLU A 34 8.58 13.56 -13.09
CA GLU A 34 9.15 14.37 -12.00
C GLU A 34 8.18 14.58 -10.83
N GLU A 35 6.87 14.52 -11.06
CA GLU A 35 5.84 14.70 -10.03
C GLU A 35 5.72 13.48 -9.10
N PHE A 36 6.31 12.34 -9.48
CA PHE A 36 6.22 11.09 -8.74
C PHE A 36 6.56 11.27 -7.26
N ASN A 37 7.72 11.85 -6.96
CA ASN A 37 8.18 11.99 -5.58
C ASN A 37 7.30 12.93 -4.75
N GLU A 38 6.77 14.00 -5.36
CA GLU A 38 5.88 14.94 -4.68
C GLU A 38 4.53 14.29 -4.33
N ILE A 39 3.94 13.57 -5.29
CA ILE A 39 2.67 12.85 -5.12
C ILE A 39 2.81 11.74 -4.07
N MET A 40 3.91 10.98 -4.09
CA MET A 40 4.18 9.96 -3.05
C MET A 40 4.31 10.60 -1.66
N LEU A 41 5.05 11.70 -1.55
CA LEU A 41 5.29 12.38 -0.27
C LEU A 41 4.01 12.99 0.31
N ASP A 42 3.18 13.62 -0.53
CA ASP A 42 1.89 14.17 -0.12
C ASP A 42 0.95 13.07 0.40
N PHE A 43 0.85 11.95 -0.32
CA PHE A 43 0.03 10.82 0.10
C PHE A 43 0.56 10.21 1.40
N ALA A 44 1.86 9.96 1.52
CA ALA A 44 2.48 9.43 2.73
C ALA A 44 2.24 10.36 3.94
N THR A 45 2.39 11.68 3.76
CA THR A 45 2.17 12.67 4.82
C THR A 45 0.71 12.70 5.28
N LYS A 46 -0.25 12.58 4.34
CA LYS A 46 -1.68 12.50 4.68
C LYS A 46 -2.01 11.20 5.40
N LEU A 47 -1.46 10.09 4.93
CA LEU A 47 -1.65 8.77 5.53
C LEU A 47 -1.09 8.72 6.96
N GLU A 48 0.11 9.25 7.21
CA GLU A 48 0.70 9.32 8.57
C GLU A 48 -0.18 10.14 9.54
N LYS A 49 -0.84 11.20 9.06
CA LYS A 49 -1.76 11.99 9.88
C LYS A 49 -3.05 11.25 10.21
N ARG A 50 -3.59 10.46 9.26
CA ARG A 50 -4.83 9.69 9.45
C ARG A 50 -4.62 8.38 10.21
N ARG A 51 -3.45 7.75 10.01
CA ARG A 51 -3.08 6.44 10.53
C ARG A 51 -1.71 6.53 11.22
N PRO A 52 -1.67 6.87 12.51
CA PRO A 52 -0.42 6.96 13.28
C PRO A 52 0.35 5.63 13.33
N ASP A 53 -0.34 4.51 13.11
CA ASP A 53 0.17 3.15 13.08
C ASP A 53 0.59 2.67 11.68
N CYS A 54 0.51 3.52 10.64
CA CYS A 54 0.84 3.13 9.27
C CYS A 54 2.25 2.55 9.11
N ARG A 55 3.22 3.00 9.92
CA ARG A 55 4.61 2.49 9.96
C ARG A 55 4.72 1.04 10.41
N LYS A 56 3.65 0.41 10.89
CA LYS A 56 3.63 -1.02 11.18
C LYS A 56 3.28 -1.85 9.94
N TYR A 57 2.83 -1.24 8.86
CA TYR A 57 2.37 -1.94 7.67
C TYR A 57 3.47 -1.98 6.62
N ARG A 58 3.70 -3.17 6.05
CA ARG A 58 4.67 -3.35 4.97
C ARG A 58 4.32 -2.48 3.75
N ALA A 59 3.04 -2.29 3.46
CA ALA A 59 2.58 -1.43 2.35
C ALA A 59 3.08 0.01 2.50
N PHE A 60 3.08 0.58 3.72
CA PHE A 60 3.59 1.93 3.96
C PHE A 60 5.08 2.04 3.65
N HIS A 61 5.86 1.03 4.03
CA HIS A 61 7.28 0.98 3.69
C HIS A 61 7.52 0.88 2.19
N GLN A 62 6.68 0.15 1.45
CA GLN A 62 6.72 0.12 -0.02
C GLN A 62 6.41 1.47 -0.64
N LEU A 63 5.46 2.23 -0.09
CA LEU A 63 5.13 3.59 -0.53
C LEU A 63 6.33 4.55 -0.39
N ILE A 64 6.96 4.58 0.78
CA ILE A 64 8.07 5.53 1.05
C ILE A 64 9.44 5.00 0.63
N GLY A 65 9.51 3.79 0.06
CA GLY A 65 10.77 3.17 -0.38
C GLY A 65 11.73 2.84 0.76
N SER A 66 11.21 2.41 1.91
CA SER A 66 12.02 2.02 3.07
C SER A 66 11.91 0.53 3.38
N SER A 67 12.79 0.03 4.25
CA SER A 67 12.74 -1.35 4.70
C SER A 67 11.71 -1.52 5.84
N PRO A 68 10.74 -2.43 5.70
CA PRO A 68 9.80 -2.74 6.79
C PRO A 68 10.50 -3.48 7.95
N PRO A 69 10.00 -3.35 9.20
CA PRO A 69 10.46 -4.16 10.31
C PRO A 69 10.06 -5.63 10.14
N GLU A 70 10.71 -6.54 10.87
CA GLU A 70 10.46 -7.99 10.78
C GLU A 70 9.03 -8.38 11.18
N ASP A 71 8.42 -7.63 12.11
CA ASP A 71 7.06 -7.80 12.60
C ASP A 71 6.02 -6.96 11.84
N ALA A 72 6.35 -6.46 10.64
CA ALA A 72 5.43 -5.66 9.84
C ALA A 72 4.17 -6.43 9.44
N LEU A 73 3.03 -5.75 9.53
CA LEU A 73 1.73 -6.25 9.10
C LEU A 73 1.69 -6.38 7.57
N SER A 74 1.25 -7.55 7.11
CA SER A 74 1.15 -7.91 5.68
C SER A 74 -0.15 -7.42 5.01
N GLY A 75 -0.74 -6.34 5.53
CA GLY A 75 -1.99 -5.78 5.00
C GLY A 75 -1.77 -4.48 4.24
N ASP A 76 -2.84 -4.04 3.58
CA ASP A 76 -3.01 -2.66 3.14
C ASP A 76 -4.14 -2.01 3.95
N PHE A 77 -4.29 -0.70 3.82
CA PHE A 77 -5.36 0.07 4.41
C PHE A 77 -6.64 -0.02 3.54
N GLU A 78 -7.78 0.35 4.11
CA GLU A 78 -9.06 0.36 3.40
C GLU A 78 -9.39 1.77 2.86
N GLY A 79 -10.13 1.82 1.74
CA GLY A 79 -10.66 3.06 1.19
C GLY A 79 -9.57 4.01 0.68
N GLU A 80 -9.66 5.28 1.05
CA GLU A 80 -8.74 6.34 0.60
C GLU A 80 -7.33 6.25 1.20
N ASP A 81 -7.13 5.38 2.19
CA ASP A 81 -5.83 5.09 2.77
C ASP A 81 -5.11 3.95 2.03
N SER A 82 -5.82 3.19 1.18
CA SER A 82 -5.26 2.03 0.47
C SER A 82 -4.13 2.46 -0.46
N ILE A 83 -2.95 1.91 -0.23
CA ILE A 83 -1.76 2.15 -1.04
C ILE A 83 -1.90 1.47 -2.39
N GLU A 84 -2.50 0.27 -2.43
CA GLU A 84 -2.79 -0.42 -3.69
C GLU A 84 -3.72 0.45 -4.56
N ALA A 85 -4.84 0.92 -4.00
CA ALA A 85 -5.80 1.75 -4.75
C ALA A 85 -5.18 3.08 -5.19
N PHE A 86 -4.35 3.69 -4.34
CA PHE A 86 -3.62 4.90 -4.69
C PHE A 86 -2.72 4.70 -5.92
N PHE A 87 -1.84 3.70 -5.90
CA PHE A 87 -0.96 3.41 -7.04
C PHE A 87 -1.75 3.01 -8.29
N LYS A 88 -2.83 2.25 -8.12
CA LYS A 88 -3.71 1.83 -9.20
C LYS A 88 -4.31 3.03 -9.93
N ASN A 89 -4.82 4.02 -9.18
CA ASN A 89 -5.36 5.26 -9.77
C ASN A 89 -4.29 6.05 -10.54
N LEU A 90 -3.04 6.06 -10.06
CA LEU A 90 -1.94 6.76 -10.75
C LEU A 90 -1.54 6.09 -12.07
N VAL A 91 -1.72 4.77 -12.19
CA VAL A 91 -1.31 4.00 -13.37
C VAL A 91 -2.44 3.83 -14.38
N GLU A 92 -3.69 3.66 -13.92
CA GLU A 92 -4.85 3.36 -14.78
C GLU A 92 -5.66 4.58 -15.19
N GLU A 93 -5.73 5.65 -14.38
CA GLU A 93 -6.46 6.86 -14.77
C GLU A 93 -5.56 7.85 -15.53
N ARG A 94 -5.34 7.60 -16.84
CA ARG A 94 -5.16 8.62 -17.90
C ARG A 94 -5.31 8.04 -19.31
#